data_AF-A0A7J9FXQ2-F1
#
_entry.id   AF-A0A7J9FXQ2-F1
#
_cell.length_a   1.000
_cell.length_b   1.000
_cell.length_c   1.000
_cell.angle_alpha   90.00
_cell.angle_beta   90.00
_cell.angle_gamma   90.00
#
_symmetry.space_group_name_H-M   'P 1'
#
loop_
_entity.id
_entity.type
_entity.pdbx_description
1 polymer ?
#
loop_
_entity_poly.entity_id
_entity_poly.type
_entity_poly.pdbx_seq_one_letter_code
_entity_poly.pdbx_strand_id
1 'polypeptide(L)'
;MAERYPNRLMDPKTGFCRQTGIYSCLRPPVPLPPISQPLSAAEFCFSIFNNTFTDGATTFSVNVTTGKTLSYSQFVSQVRSLTYSLQQRFSLSQNDVAFILSPPSIHIPVVYFALLSLGIVVSPANPLSSNSEIAHQIQLSKPVVAFVTSETSHKIPSLKHGTVLLDSPEFLSLLTQSNNVNGITKSVKVNQSDTAAILYSSGTTGRVKGVMMTHRNLIAMMTVIHHQNTNQGQGNEKPPRSVTFFTVPLFHVFGFFMLLAVVLLGNTVVLVERFDFEEMLRAVEKYKVTGMPVSPPLVVAFVKSDLTRKYDLSSVQGLGCGGAPLGKDIAMRFNEKFPGVLLVQPLSLPQYALSLFHSSSHASATAGGDTTFIVDAANGNTLSYSQFIAQIYSLAYSLKKNFSLSRNDVAFILSPPSFHVPSLYFALMSLGIVVSPANPLGSESEITHQVQLSKPVIAFATSKTSSKLPSLKLGTVLLDSPTILYSSGTTGRVKGVLLSHLNII
;
A
#
# COMPACT_ATOMS: atom_id res chain seq x y z
N MET A 1 -14.42 29.38 -1.48
CA MET A 1 -15.84 29.26 -1.07
C MET A 1 -16.10 27.88 -0.46
N ALA A 2 -15.54 27.61 0.72
CA ALA A 2 -15.90 26.44 1.52
C ALA A 2 -16.14 26.95 2.95
N GLU A 3 -17.20 27.73 3.11
CA GLU A 3 -17.66 28.13 4.44
C GLU A 3 -19.04 27.53 4.69
N ARG A 4 -19.10 26.73 5.76
CA ARG A 4 -20.20 26.63 6.73
C ARG A 4 -21.58 26.32 6.17
N TYR A 5 -21.87 25.04 5.96
CA TYR A 5 -23.21 24.50 6.18
C TYR A 5 -23.18 23.57 7.41
N PRO A 6 -23.96 23.84 8.47
CA PRO A 6 -24.06 22.94 9.60
C PRO A 6 -24.69 21.61 9.14
N ASN A 7 -23.97 20.52 9.40
CA ASN A 7 -24.31 19.14 9.07
C ASN A 7 -25.64 18.66 9.70
N ARG A 8 -26.79 19.00 9.10
CA ARG A 8 -28.08 18.31 9.38
C ARG A 8 -28.42 17.21 8.36
N LEU A 9 -27.63 17.07 7.29
CA LEU A 9 -27.93 16.22 6.13
C LEU A 9 -26.86 15.13 5.86
N MET A 10 -25.80 15.08 6.67
CA MET A 10 -24.77 14.03 6.62
C MET A 10 -25.15 12.94 7.63
N ASP A 11 -25.16 11.68 7.21
CA ASP A 11 -25.37 10.56 8.13
C ASP A 11 -24.14 10.44 9.06
N PRO A 12 -24.30 10.65 10.38
CA PRO A 12 -23.18 10.63 11.32
C PRO A 12 -22.58 9.23 11.53
N LYS A 13 -23.25 8.16 11.10
CA LYS A 13 -22.74 6.78 11.23
C LYS A 13 -21.94 6.30 10.02
N THR A 14 -22.20 6.88 8.85
CA THR A 14 -21.58 6.44 7.58
C THR A 14 -20.74 7.53 6.91
N GLY A 15 -20.96 8.79 7.26
CA GLY A 15 -20.31 9.95 6.65
C GLY A 15 -20.87 10.30 5.28
N PHE A 16 -21.96 9.63 4.87
CA PHE A 16 -22.58 9.81 3.56
C PHE A 16 -23.47 11.07 3.53
N CYS A 17 -23.32 11.88 2.48
CA CYS A 17 -24.17 13.04 2.22
C CYS A 17 -25.11 12.74 1.04
N ARG A 18 -26.42 12.59 1.32
CA ARG A 18 -27.43 12.25 0.30
C ARG A 18 -27.54 13.26 -0.85
N GLN A 19 -27.24 14.53 -0.60
CA GLN A 19 -27.34 15.59 -1.61
C GLN A 19 -26.16 15.60 -2.58
N THR A 20 -24.96 15.26 -2.11
CA THR A 20 -23.74 15.30 -2.93
C THR A 20 -23.33 13.92 -3.45
N GLY A 21 -23.84 12.84 -2.86
CA GLY A 21 -23.40 11.47 -3.15
C GLY A 21 -21.99 11.16 -2.65
N ILE A 22 -21.41 12.04 -1.82
CA ILE A 22 -20.01 11.93 -1.34
C ILE A 22 -19.99 11.30 0.05
N TYR A 23 -19.05 10.35 0.24
CA TYR A 23 -18.64 9.88 1.56
C TYR A 23 -17.56 10.77 2.13
N SER A 24 -17.75 11.20 3.37
CA SER A 24 -16.75 11.93 4.15
C SER A 24 -16.21 11.04 5.25
N CYS A 25 -14.92 11.18 5.57
CA CYS A 25 -14.36 10.51 6.72
C CYS A 25 -15.07 11.01 7.99
N LEU A 26 -15.56 10.09 8.82
CA LEU A 26 -16.19 10.40 10.11
C LEU A 26 -15.19 10.86 11.17
N ARG A 27 -13.89 10.67 10.93
CA ARG A 27 -12.85 11.15 11.82
C ARG A 27 -12.67 12.66 11.62
N PRO A 28 -12.35 13.40 12.69
CA PRO A 28 -12.01 14.81 12.57
C PRO A 28 -10.92 15.03 11.51
N PRO A 29 -11.03 16.09 10.69
CA PRO A 29 -9.98 16.43 9.74
C PRO A 29 -8.69 16.71 10.52
N VAL A 30 -7.59 16.11 10.07
CA VAL A 30 -6.28 16.34 10.69
C VAL A 30 -5.65 17.59 10.05
N PRO A 31 -5.22 18.59 10.84
CA PRO A 31 -4.64 19.80 10.29
C PRO A 31 -3.32 19.48 9.59
N LEU A 32 -3.19 19.92 8.35
CA LEU A 32 -1.95 19.82 7.60
C LEU A 32 -1.21 21.17 7.67
N PRO A 33 0.14 21.18 7.58
CA PRO A 33 0.91 22.43 7.49
C PRO A 33 0.39 23.34 6.35
N PRO A 34 0.45 24.68 6.48
CA PRO A 34 0.06 25.59 5.40
C PRO A 34 0.84 25.30 4.12
N ILE A 35 0.18 25.27 2.96
CA ILE A 35 0.84 24.92 1.69
C ILE A 35 1.95 25.92 1.30
N SER A 36 1.85 27.17 1.76
CA SER A 36 2.84 28.22 1.54
C SER A 36 4.11 28.05 2.36
N GLN A 37 4.08 27.22 3.41
CA GLN A 37 5.26 26.94 4.24
C GLN A 37 6.22 26.02 3.45
N PRO A 38 7.46 26.45 3.17
CA PRO A 38 8.49 25.57 2.63
C PRO A 38 8.78 24.47 3.64
N LEU A 39 8.51 23.23 3.23
CA LEU A 39 8.63 22.06 4.09
C LEU A 39 8.73 20.80 3.24
N SER A 40 9.86 20.12 3.34
CA SER A 40 10.03 18.79 2.77
C SER A 40 9.38 17.72 3.65
N ALA A 41 9.13 16.55 3.07
CA ALA A 41 8.64 15.38 3.79
C ALA A 41 9.66 14.88 4.85
N ALA A 42 10.96 15.01 4.57
CA ALA A 42 12.02 14.66 5.51
C ALA A 42 12.01 15.60 6.73
N GLU A 43 11.96 16.91 6.50
CA GLU A 43 11.88 17.91 7.58
C GLU A 43 10.61 17.76 8.41
N PHE A 44 9.47 17.44 7.79
CA PHE A 44 8.23 17.15 8.52
C PHE A 44 8.39 15.93 9.43
N CYS A 45 9.00 14.84 8.94
CA CYS A 45 9.25 13.67 9.78
C CYS A 45 10.21 13.99 10.93
N PHE A 46 11.28 14.74 10.66
CA PHE A 46 12.25 15.15 11.69
C PHE A 46 11.65 16.11 12.73
N SER A 47 10.76 17.03 12.33
CA SER A 47 10.16 17.98 13.28
C SER A 47 9.29 17.29 14.30
N ILE A 48 8.53 16.26 13.89
CA ILE A 48 7.75 15.43 14.80
C ILE A 48 8.66 14.51 15.61
N PHE A 49 9.65 13.88 14.97
CA PHE A 49 10.63 13.02 15.65
C PHE A 49 11.38 13.75 16.78
N ASN A 50 11.79 15.01 16.56
CA ASN A 50 12.50 15.79 17.57
C ASN A 50 11.66 16.06 18.83
N ASN A 51 10.33 15.96 18.73
CA ASN A 51 9.41 16.04 19.86
C ASN A 51 9.15 14.67 20.52
N THR A 52 9.75 13.60 20.01
CA THR A 52 9.72 12.27 20.64
C THR A 52 10.82 12.14 21.69
N PHE A 53 10.59 11.35 22.73
CA PHE A 53 11.57 11.10 23.81
C PHE A 53 12.64 10.08 23.41
N THR A 54 13.18 10.21 22.20
CA THR A 54 14.15 9.26 21.63
C THR A 54 15.57 9.71 21.95
N ASP A 55 16.24 8.93 22.79
CA ASP A 55 17.68 9.08 23.01
C ASP A 55 18.41 8.79 21.70
N GLY A 56 19.47 9.55 21.42
CA GLY A 56 20.31 9.37 20.24
C GLY A 56 20.93 7.98 20.14
N ALA A 57 21.08 7.25 21.26
CA ALA A 57 21.56 5.87 21.27
C ALA A 57 20.51 4.83 20.79
N THR A 58 19.23 5.22 20.70
CA THR A 58 18.14 4.32 20.28
C THR A 58 18.40 3.77 18.88
N THR A 59 18.28 2.46 18.70
CA THR A 59 18.40 1.80 17.40
C THR A 59 17.30 2.25 16.44
N PHE A 60 17.68 2.85 15.32
CA PHE A 60 16.79 3.19 14.23
C PHE A 60 16.60 2.01 13.28
N SER A 61 17.69 1.43 12.78
CA SER A 61 17.62 0.34 11.81
C SER A 61 18.60 -0.79 12.10
N VAL A 62 18.21 -2.00 11.71
CA VAL A 62 19.02 -3.21 11.77
C VAL A 62 18.93 -3.92 10.42
N ASN A 63 20.05 -4.30 9.82
CA ASN A 63 20.06 -5.25 8.69
C ASN A 63 20.43 -6.63 9.24
N VAL A 64 19.49 -7.59 9.14
CA VAL A 64 19.65 -8.94 9.72
C VAL A 64 20.76 -9.72 9.02
N THR A 65 20.86 -9.59 7.69
CA THR A 65 21.82 -10.30 6.84
C THR A 65 23.26 -9.92 7.16
N THR A 66 23.53 -8.65 7.45
CA THR A 66 24.89 -8.14 7.73
C THR A 66 25.17 -7.95 9.22
N GLY A 67 24.14 -8.00 10.07
CA GLY A 67 24.22 -7.67 11.49
C GLY A 67 24.47 -6.19 11.80
N LYS A 68 24.55 -5.32 10.79
CA LYS A 68 24.81 -3.89 10.97
C LYS A 68 23.60 -3.19 11.58
N THR A 69 23.87 -2.28 12.51
CA THR A 69 22.86 -1.45 13.18
C THR A 69 23.16 0.03 12.99
N LEU A 70 22.13 0.85 12.93
CA LEU A 70 22.23 2.31 12.88
C LEU A 70 21.37 2.91 13.99
N SER A 71 21.96 3.73 14.86
CA SER A 71 21.21 4.49 15.86
C SER A 71 20.58 5.74 15.26
N TYR A 72 19.62 6.34 15.96
CA TYR A 72 19.01 7.60 15.53
C TYR A 72 20.01 8.76 15.46
N SER A 73 20.94 8.86 16.42
CA SER A 73 22.00 9.89 16.37
C SER A 73 22.89 9.73 15.14
N GLN A 74 23.28 8.50 14.83
CA GLN A 74 24.05 8.19 13.63
C GLN A 74 23.23 8.46 12.37
N PHE A 75 21.97 8.04 12.30
CA PHE A 75 21.08 8.29 11.17
C PHE A 75 20.95 9.79 10.88
N VAL A 76 20.62 10.61 11.88
CA VAL A 76 20.48 12.06 11.73
C VAL A 76 21.80 12.71 11.32
N SER A 77 22.92 12.29 11.93
CA SER A 77 24.25 12.79 11.60
C SER A 77 24.65 12.43 10.16
N GLN A 78 24.40 11.21 9.72
CA GLN A 78 24.70 10.75 8.37
C GLN A 78 23.81 11.42 7.33
N VAL A 79 22.53 11.66 7.63
CA VAL A 79 21.64 12.43 6.74
C VAL A 79 22.18 13.84 6.54
N ARG A 80 22.57 14.53 7.62
CA ARG A 80 23.15 15.89 7.53
C ARG A 80 24.46 15.90 6.74
N SER A 81 25.35 14.95 7.02
CA SER A 81 26.66 14.85 6.35
C SER A 81 26.49 14.52 4.87
N LEU A 82 25.57 13.61 4.53
CA LEU A 82 25.27 13.27 3.14
C LEU A 82 24.62 14.45 2.41
N THR A 83 23.65 15.13 3.01
CA THR A 83 23.05 16.36 2.45
C THR A 83 24.12 17.40 2.11
N TYR A 84 25.03 17.68 3.05
CA TYR A 84 26.14 18.61 2.83
C TYR A 84 27.05 18.13 1.69
N SER A 85 27.49 16.87 1.74
CA SER A 85 28.42 16.30 0.76
C SER A 85 27.84 16.29 -0.65
N LEU A 86 26.54 16.00 -0.79
CA LEU A 86 25.85 16.04 -2.08
C LEU A 86 25.79 17.46 -2.65
N GLN A 87 25.55 18.48 -1.83
CA GLN A 87 25.57 19.89 -2.27
C GLN A 87 26.95 20.34 -2.73
N GLN A 88 28.02 19.89 -2.08
CA GLN A 88 29.38 20.27 -2.44
C GLN A 88 29.87 19.53 -3.69
N ARG A 89 29.56 18.24 -3.80
CA ARG A 89 30.11 17.37 -4.85
C ARG A 89 29.31 17.43 -6.15
N PHE A 90 28.01 17.68 -6.07
CA PHE A 90 27.12 17.66 -7.22
C PHE A 90 26.35 18.98 -7.32
N SER A 91 26.32 19.57 -8.52
CA SER A 91 25.48 20.73 -8.82
C SER A 91 24.02 20.32 -9.06
N LEU A 92 23.42 19.62 -8.09
CA LEU A 92 22.04 19.18 -8.14
C LEU A 92 21.10 20.37 -7.94
N SER A 93 20.06 20.42 -8.76
CA SER A 93 19.01 21.43 -8.70
C SER A 93 17.72 20.83 -8.16
N GLN A 94 16.85 21.67 -7.62
CA GLN A 94 15.50 21.26 -7.21
C GLN A 94 14.76 20.60 -8.38
N ASN A 95 14.05 19.50 -8.10
CA ASN A 95 13.39 18.62 -9.08
C ASN A 95 14.31 17.76 -9.95
N ASP A 96 15.64 17.83 -9.80
CA ASP A 96 16.51 16.80 -10.37
C ASP A 96 16.12 15.43 -9.80
N VAL A 97 16.29 14.38 -10.59
CA VAL A 97 15.90 13.02 -10.21
C VAL A 97 17.14 12.20 -9.88
N ALA A 98 17.13 11.58 -8.71
CA ALA A 98 18.10 10.58 -8.29
C ALA A 98 17.48 9.18 -8.45
N PHE A 99 18.13 8.31 -9.22
CA PHE A 99 17.72 6.92 -9.37
C PHE A 99 18.37 6.06 -8.30
N ILE A 100 17.61 5.19 -7.63
CA ILE A 100 18.14 4.33 -6.56
C ILE A 100 17.92 2.88 -6.96
N LEU A 101 19.01 2.12 -7.13
CA LEU A 101 18.97 0.72 -7.52
C LEU A 101 19.84 -0.11 -6.58
N SER A 102 19.27 -0.51 -5.45
CA SER A 102 19.98 -1.21 -4.38
C SER A 102 19.06 -2.22 -3.69
N PRO A 103 19.61 -3.37 -3.24
CA PRO A 103 18.97 -4.18 -2.21
C PRO A 103 18.69 -3.36 -0.94
N PRO A 104 17.74 -3.80 -0.07
CA PRO A 104 17.51 -3.18 1.22
C PRO A 104 18.79 -3.10 2.06
N SER A 105 19.17 -1.90 2.49
CA SER A 105 20.35 -1.69 3.34
C SER A 105 20.14 -0.54 4.33
N ILE A 106 21.00 -0.45 5.34
CA ILE A 106 20.96 0.63 6.33
C ILE A 106 21.24 2.02 5.73
N HIS A 107 21.81 2.08 4.52
CA HIS A 107 22.13 3.33 3.83
C HIS A 107 20.94 3.92 3.07
N ILE A 108 19.97 3.10 2.66
CA ILE A 108 18.80 3.57 1.87
C ILE A 108 17.98 4.62 2.61
N PRO A 109 17.67 4.48 3.91
CA PRO A 109 17.00 5.54 4.64
C PRO A 109 17.80 6.85 4.66
N VAL A 110 19.12 6.78 4.80
CA VAL A 110 19.99 7.96 4.82
C VAL A 110 19.94 8.67 3.47
N VAL A 111 20.04 7.92 2.38
CA VAL A 111 19.96 8.45 0.99
C VAL A 111 18.60 9.11 0.75
N TYR A 112 17.49 8.44 1.08
CA TYR A 112 16.15 8.99 0.87
C TYR A 112 15.96 10.30 1.63
N PHE A 113 16.30 10.34 2.92
CA PHE A 113 16.11 11.55 3.72
C PHE A 113 17.04 12.69 3.28
N ALA A 114 18.29 12.39 2.91
CA ALA A 114 19.20 13.42 2.41
C ALA A 114 18.72 14.04 1.09
N LEU A 115 18.23 13.23 0.15
CA LEU A 115 17.70 13.69 -1.13
C LEU A 115 16.40 14.47 -0.97
N LEU A 116 15.47 13.99 -0.14
CA LEU A 116 14.22 14.68 0.18
C LEU A 116 14.47 16.04 0.84
N SER A 117 15.47 16.15 1.72
CA SER A 117 15.88 17.43 2.33
C SER A 117 16.49 18.41 1.32
N LEU A 118 17.02 17.92 0.20
CA LEU A 118 17.56 18.74 -0.89
C LEU A 118 16.52 19.08 -1.98
N GLY A 119 15.29 18.56 -1.87
CA GLY A 119 14.28 18.70 -2.93
C GLY A 119 14.63 17.92 -4.21
N ILE A 120 15.45 16.87 -4.08
CA ILE A 120 15.80 15.95 -5.15
C ILE A 120 14.76 14.83 -5.17
N VAL A 121 14.23 14.54 -6.36
CA VAL A 121 13.20 13.53 -6.56
C VAL A 121 13.81 12.14 -6.39
N VAL A 122 13.29 11.38 -5.45
CA VAL A 122 13.75 10.02 -5.14
C VAL A 122 13.03 9.03 -6.06
N SER A 123 13.77 8.34 -6.93
CA SER A 123 13.21 7.39 -7.89
C SER A 123 13.80 5.99 -7.68
N PRO A 124 13.33 5.24 -6.67
CA PRO A 124 13.85 3.91 -6.37
C PRO A 124 13.24 2.83 -7.26
N ALA A 125 14.06 1.83 -7.60
CA ALA A 125 13.70 0.73 -8.48
C ALA A 125 14.08 -0.63 -7.87
N ASN A 126 13.47 -1.68 -8.41
CA ASN A 126 13.75 -3.04 -7.97
C ASN A 126 15.13 -3.48 -8.48
N PRO A 127 16.12 -3.80 -7.62
CA PRO A 127 17.43 -4.28 -8.06
C PRO A 127 17.36 -5.58 -8.86
N LEU A 128 16.31 -6.38 -8.64
CA LEU A 128 16.06 -7.65 -9.37
C LEU A 128 15.40 -7.45 -10.74
N SER A 129 15.00 -6.22 -11.10
CA SER A 129 14.46 -5.96 -12.43
C SER A 129 15.50 -6.20 -13.53
N SER A 130 14.99 -6.60 -14.69
CA SER A 130 15.78 -6.82 -15.90
C SER A 130 16.36 -5.51 -16.44
N ASN A 131 17.40 -5.59 -17.26
CA ASN A 131 18.03 -4.39 -17.85
C ASN A 131 17.05 -3.57 -18.70
N SER A 132 16.10 -4.22 -19.39
CA SER A 132 15.08 -3.53 -20.18
C SER A 132 14.07 -2.77 -19.31
N GLU A 133 13.66 -3.36 -18.18
CA GLU A 133 12.79 -2.69 -17.21
C GLU A 133 13.48 -1.50 -16.56
N ILE A 134 14.75 -1.66 -16.17
CA ILE A 134 15.55 -0.56 -15.61
C ILE A 134 15.75 0.56 -16.65
N ALA A 135 16.09 0.21 -17.90
CA ALA A 135 16.23 1.19 -18.97
C ALA A 135 14.91 1.97 -19.21
N HIS A 136 13.78 1.28 -19.21
CA HIS A 136 12.45 1.92 -19.32
C HIS A 136 12.15 2.83 -18.13
N GLN A 137 12.47 2.41 -16.90
CA GLN A 137 12.31 3.23 -15.69
C GLN A 137 13.20 4.48 -15.69
N ILE A 138 14.43 4.36 -16.19
CA ILE A 138 15.36 5.49 -16.39
C ILE A 138 14.83 6.43 -17.47
N GLN A 139 14.25 5.90 -18.57
CA GLN A 139 13.63 6.72 -19.60
C GLN A 139 12.44 7.53 -19.07
N LEU A 140 11.64 6.93 -18.18
CA LEU A 140 10.50 7.58 -17.55
C LEU A 140 10.92 8.67 -16.55
N SER A 141 11.92 8.37 -15.72
CA SER A 141 12.32 9.22 -14.59
C SER A 141 13.40 10.25 -14.94
N LYS A 142 14.16 10.03 -16.02
CA LYS A 142 15.24 10.90 -16.51
C LYS A 142 16.21 11.35 -15.40
N PRO A 143 16.82 10.41 -14.68
CA PRO A 143 17.71 10.73 -13.57
C PRO A 143 18.98 11.43 -14.04
N VAL A 144 19.49 12.35 -13.22
CA VAL A 144 20.78 13.02 -13.45
C VAL A 144 21.91 12.36 -12.67
N VAL A 145 21.57 11.58 -11.63
CA VAL A 145 22.50 10.83 -10.77
C VAL A 145 21.87 9.49 -10.37
N ALA A 146 22.69 8.47 -10.16
CA ALA A 146 22.24 7.19 -9.64
C ALA A 146 22.99 6.81 -8.35
N PHE A 147 22.27 6.18 -7.41
CA PHE A 147 22.80 5.55 -6.20
C PHE A 147 22.57 4.05 -6.29
N VAL A 148 23.63 3.28 -6.42
CA VAL A 148 23.59 1.84 -6.72
C VAL A 148 24.64 1.08 -5.92
N THR A 149 24.59 -0.24 -5.92
CA THR A 149 25.71 -1.05 -5.40
C THR A 149 26.65 -1.43 -6.54
N SER A 150 27.84 -1.92 -6.21
CA SER A 150 28.78 -2.44 -7.22
C SER A 150 28.13 -3.53 -8.08
N GLU A 151 27.29 -4.38 -7.47
CA GLU A 151 26.52 -5.43 -8.15
C GLU A 151 25.53 -4.88 -9.19
N THR A 152 24.82 -3.78 -8.90
CA THR A 152 23.77 -3.24 -9.79
C THR A 152 24.27 -2.14 -10.72
N SER A 153 25.50 -1.68 -10.55
CA SER A 153 26.10 -0.57 -11.32
C SER A 153 26.09 -0.76 -12.83
N HIS A 154 26.31 -2.00 -13.30
CA HIS A 154 26.33 -2.35 -14.73
C HIS A 154 24.99 -2.13 -15.45
N LYS A 155 23.88 -1.96 -14.71
CA LYS A 155 22.55 -1.69 -15.26
C LYS A 155 22.32 -0.20 -15.54
N ILE A 156 23.22 0.67 -15.11
CA ILE A 156 23.06 2.13 -15.17
C ILE A 156 23.85 2.70 -16.36
N PRO A 157 23.21 3.50 -17.24
CA PRO A 157 23.91 4.20 -18.30
C PRO A 157 24.71 5.40 -17.75
N SER A 158 25.54 6.03 -18.57
CA SER A 158 26.20 7.29 -18.18
C SER A 158 25.18 8.39 -17.90
N LEU A 159 25.24 8.98 -16.71
CA LEU A 159 24.37 10.08 -16.28
C LEU A 159 25.17 11.38 -16.09
N LYS A 160 24.49 12.54 -16.11
CA LYS A 160 25.09 13.88 -15.99
C LYS A 160 26.05 14.03 -14.81
N HIS A 161 25.65 13.51 -13.65
CA HIS A 161 26.43 13.54 -12.41
C HIS A 161 27.01 12.15 -12.06
N GLY A 162 26.92 11.20 -12.98
CA GLY A 162 27.44 9.84 -12.82
C GLY A 162 26.66 8.99 -11.81
N THR A 163 27.39 8.02 -11.27
CA THR A 163 26.87 6.94 -10.42
C THR A 163 27.65 6.91 -9.12
N VAL A 164 26.93 6.87 -7.99
CA VAL A 164 27.47 6.72 -6.64
C VAL A 164 27.29 5.27 -6.20
N LEU A 165 28.38 4.62 -5.85
CA LEU A 165 28.40 3.25 -5.33
C LEU A 165 28.20 3.26 -3.81
N LEU A 166 27.07 2.76 -3.33
CA LEU A 166 26.66 2.76 -1.92
C LEU A 166 27.51 1.86 -1.02
N ASP A 167 28.21 0.90 -1.62
CA ASP A 167 29.11 -0.06 -0.99
C ASP A 167 30.59 0.35 -1.11
N SER A 168 30.88 1.55 -1.63
CA SER A 168 32.25 2.02 -1.80
C SER A 168 32.77 2.84 -0.61
N PRO A 169 34.10 2.85 -0.35
CA PRO A 169 34.71 3.70 0.66
C PRO A 169 34.42 5.18 0.45
N GLU A 170 34.33 5.62 -0.82
CA GLU A 170 34.02 7.00 -1.16
C GLU A 170 32.63 7.39 -0.66
N PHE A 171 31.60 6.55 -0.84
CA PHE A 171 30.27 6.84 -0.31
C PHE A 171 30.28 6.89 1.22
N LEU A 172 30.96 5.96 1.88
CA LEU A 172 31.08 5.96 3.34
C LEU A 172 31.73 7.24 3.87
N SER A 173 32.72 7.80 3.14
CA SER A 173 33.34 9.08 3.50
C SER A 173 32.36 10.27 3.46
N LEU A 174 31.37 10.25 2.55
CA LEU A 174 30.31 11.28 2.47
C LEU A 174 29.37 11.23 3.68
N LEU A 175 29.26 10.08 4.36
CA LEU A 175 28.42 9.91 5.54
C LEU A 175 29.05 10.49 6.82
N THR A 176 30.37 10.71 6.82
CA THR A 176 31.13 11.16 8.00
C THR A 176 31.73 12.57 7.84
N GLN A 177 31.55 13.20 6.69
CA GLN A 177 32.14 14.50 6.42
C GLN A 177 31.53 15.57 7.35
N SER A 178 32.35 16.07 8.29
CA SER A 178 31.89 16.99 9.32
C SER A 178 31.69 18.41 8.81
N ASN A 179 30.62 19.07 9.25
CA ASN A 179 30.39 20.52 9.14
C ASN A 179 31.39 21.39 9.94
N ASN A 180 32.56 20.88 10.32
CA ASN A 180 33.54 21.53 11.22
C ASN A 180 34.20 22.80 10.64
N VAL A 181 33.72 23.33 9.51
CA VAL A 181 34.22 24.57 8.93
C VAL A 181 33.05 25.52 8.70
N ASN A 182 32.49 26.12 9.77
CA ASN A 182 31.62 27.31 9.75
C ASN A 182 30.52 27.38 8.65
N GLY A 183 30.16 26.24 8.07
CA GLY A 183 29.39 26.14 6.85
C GLY A 183 27.99 25.80 7.26
N ILE A 184 27.19 26.83 7.51
CA ILE A 184 25.74 26.69 7.52
C ILE A 184 25.40 26.01 6.18
N THR A 185 24.95 24.75 6.23
CA THR A 185 24.31 24.11 5.07
C THR A 185 23.25 25.09 4.61
N LYS A 186 23.44 25.71 3.44
CA LYS A 186 22.46 26.66 2.92
C LYS A 186 21.16 25.89 2.80
N SER A 187 20.20 26.22 3.67
CA SER A 187 18.91 25.56 3.71
C SER A 187 18.30 25.65 2.31
N VAL A 188 18.08 24.50 1.69
CA VAL A 188 17.40 24.46 0.39
C VAL A 188 15.93 24.70 0.64
N LYS A 189 15.33 25.63 -0.10
CA LYS A 189 13.90 25.89 0.00
C LYS A 189 13.15 24.83 -0.79
N VAL A 190 12.52 23.88 -0.09
CA VAL A 190 11.66 22.85 -0.68
C VAL A 190 10.19 23.22 -0.44
N ASN A 191 9.38 23.30 -1.48
CA ASN A 191 7.94 23.55 -1.35
C ASN A 191 7.19 22.22 -1.28
N GLN A 192 6.06 22.23 -0.57
CA GLN A 192 5.24 21.02 -0.43
C GLN A 192 4.65 20.54 -1.77
N SER A 193 4.47 21.43 -2.74
CA SER A 193 4.00 21.10 -4.09
C SER A 193 5.05 20.41 -4.97
N ASP A 194 6.32 20.46 -4.59
CA ASP A 194 7.39 19.90 -5.41
C ASP A 194 7.33 18.37 -5.40
N THR A 195 7.81 17.77 -6.48
CA THR A 195 7.87 16.31 -6.59
C THR A 195 8.93 15.79 -5.62
N ALA A 196 8.54 14.84 -4.76
CA ALA A 196 9.40 14.20 -3.78
C ALA A 196 9.90 12.84 -4.27
N ALA A 197 9.05 12.10 -4.99
CA ALA A 197 9.38 10.77 -5.46
C ALA A 197 8.72 10.43 -6.79
N ILE A 198 9.37 9.57 -7.57
CA ILE A 198 8.77 8.87 -8.71
C ILE A 198 8.76 7.39 -8.38
N LEU A 199 7.57 6.80 -8.27
CA LEU A 199 7.40 5.39 -7.90
C LEU A 199 6.74 4.62 -9.03
N TYR A 200 7.12 3.36 -9.21
CA TYR A 200 6.68 2.58 -10.36
C TYR A 200 5.47 1.71 -10.05
N SER A 201 4.47 1.76 -10.94
CA SER A 201 3.32 0.86 -10.91
C SER A 201 3.31 0.02 -12.18
N SER A 202 2.84 -1.22 -12.09
CA SER A 202 2.66 -2.11 -13.26
C SER A 202 1.67 -1.54 -14.29
N GLY A 203 0.79 -0.62 -13.85
CA GLY A 203 -0.23 0.00 -14.69
C GLY A 203 -1.32 -0.99 -15.12
N THR A 204 -2.54 -0.50 -15.31
CA THR A 204 -3.64 -1.32 -15.87
C THR A 204 -3.48 -1.62 -17.37
N THR A 205 -2.47 -1.02 -18.02
CA THR A 205 -2.23 -1.05 -19.47
C THR A 205 -0.94 -1.81 -19.83
N GLY A 206 -0.41 -2.65 -18.93
CA GLY A 206 0.69 -3.59 -19.17
C GLY A 206 2.11 -3.01 -19.11
N ARG A 207 2.33 -1.72 -19.41
CA ARG A 207 3.64 -1.07 -19.27
C ARG A 207 3.77 -0.34 -17.93
N VAL A 208 4.94 -0.46 -17.31
CA VAL A 208 5.30 0.25 -16.08
C VAL A 208 5.16 1.76 -16.29
N LYS A 209 4.49 2.43 -15.33
CA LYS A 209 4.31 3.90 -15.29
C LYS A 209 5.02 4.47 -14.07
N GLY A 210 5.63 5.65 -14.24
CA GLY A 210 6.15 6.46 -13.15
C GLY A 210 5.04 7.33 -12.54
N VAL A 211 4.84 7.21 -11.23
CA VAL A 211 3.85 7.96 -10.47
C VAL A 211 4.59 9.02 -9.67
N MET A 212 4.37 10.28 -10.01
CA MET A 212 4.92 11.41 -9.27
C MET A 212 4.15 11.59 -7.96
N MET A 213 4.88 11.64 -6.85
CA MET A 213 4.37 11.97 -5.53
C MET A 213 5.00 13.26 -5.06
N THR A 214 4.18 14.22 -4.64
CA THR A 214 4.66 15.48 -4.07
C THR A 214 5.05 15.31 -2.60
N HIS A 215 5.85 16.24 -2.06
CA HIS A 215 6.09 16.30 -0.62
C HIS A 215 4.79 16.41 0.17
N ARG A 216 3.79 17.15 -0.35
CA ARG A 216 2.46 17.28 0.24
C ARG A 216 1.73 15.95 0.35
N ASN A 217 1.82 15.08 -0.67
CA ASN A 217 1.21 13.75 -0.61
C ASN A 217 1.80 12.94 0.55
N LEU A 218 3.13 12.95 0.69
CA LEU A 218 3.83 12.24 1.77
C LEU A 218 3.51 12.83 3.15
N ILE A 219 3.55 14.17 3.29
CA ILE A 219 3.21 14.88 4.54
C ILE A 219 1.77 14.58 4.96
N ALA A 220 0.82 14.56 4.01
CA ALA A 220 -0.56 14.23 4.32
C ALA A 220 -0.71 12.82 4.88
N MET A 221 -0.02 11.83 4.29
CA MET A 221 0.01 10.46 4.81
C MET A 221 0.64 10.40 6.21
N MET A 222 1.77 11.07 6.42
CA MET A 222 2.47 11.08 7.72
C MET A 222 1.64 11.77 8.81
N THR A 223 0.93 12.84 8.47
CA THR A 223 0.06 13.57 9.41
C THR A 223 -1.06 12.68 9.94
N VAL A 224 -1.68 11.88 9.07
CA VAL A 224 -2.70 10.89 9.47
C VAL A 224 -2.11 9.85 10.43
N ILE A 225 -0.91 9.35 10.15
CA ILE A 225 -0.22 8.37 11.00
C ILE A 225 0.13 8.97 12.38
N HIS A 226 0.66 10.19 12.42
CA HIS A 226 1.01 10.86 13.67
C HIS A 226 -0.20 11.08 14.57
N HIS A 227 -1.28 11.66 14.03
CA HIS A 227 -2.49 11.99 14.79
C HIS A 227 -3.19 10.76 15.38
N GLN A 228 -3.04 9.59 14.76
CA GLN A 228 -3.62 8.37 15.30
C GLN A 228 -2.81 7.81 16.46
N ASN A 229 -1.48 7.83 16.35
CA ASN A 229 -0.62 7.38 17.44
C ASN A 229 -0.80 8.26 18.69
N THR A 230 -0.99 9.58 18.52
CA THR A 230 -1.20 10.49 19.66
C THR A 230 -2.57 10.33 20.31
N ASN A 231 -3.64 10.07 19.55
CA ASN A 231 -5.00 9.91 20.10
C ASN A 231 -5.31 8.51 20.63
N GLN A 232 -4.51 7.50 20.30
CA GLN A 232 -4.63 6.16 20.89
C GLN A 232 -4.07 6.09 22.32
N GLY A 233 -3.29 7.08 22.76
CA GLY A 233 -2.72 7.18 24.11
C GLY A 233 -3.64 7.83 25.15
N GLN A 234 -4.95 7.50 25.20
CA GLN A 234 -5.87 7.98 26.26
C GLN A 234 -5.66 7.27 27.62
N GLY A 235 -4.45 6.78 27.88
CA GLY A 235 -3.99 6.33 29.20
C GLY A 235 -2.72 7.08 29.58
N ASN A 236 -2.48 7.29 30.88
CA ASN A 236 -1.27 7.96 31.39
C ASN A 236 0.05 7.20 31.11
N GLU A 237 -0.02 6.00 30.52
CA GLU A 237 1.14 5.20 30.12
C GLU A 237 1.37 5.24 28.62
N LYS A 238 2.60 5.60 28.22
CA LYS A 238 3.02 5.64 26.82
C LYS A 238 3.11 4.21 26.29
N PRO A 239 2.57 3.90 25.09
CA PRO A 239 2.79 2.61 24.48
C PRO A 239 4.29 2.37 24.21
N PRO A 240 4.79 1.14 24.40
CA PRO A 240 6.18 0.80 24.09
C PRO A 240 6.48 1.04 22.60
N ARG A 241 7.72 1.43 22.28
CA ARG A 241 8.16 1.64 20.89
C ARG A 241 7.98 0.39 20.06
N SER A 242 7.56 0.57 18.80
CA SER A 242 7.40 -0.55 17.89
C SER A 242 8.70 -0.91 17.20
N VAL A 243 8.95 -2.20 17.06
CA VAL A 243 10.02 -2.77 16.24
C VAL A 243 9.37 -3.48 15.06
N THR A 244 9.52 -2.93 13.85
CA THR A 244 8.84 -3.45 12.66
C THR A 244 9.80 -4.26 11.78
N PHE A 245 9.49 -5.52 11.51
CA PHE A 245 10.21 -6.29 10.48
C PHE A 245 9.67 -5.96 9.09
N PHE A 246 10.49 -5.43 8.21
CA PHE A 246 10.08 -5.06 6.85
C PHE A 246 10.18 -6.27 5.93
N THR A 247 9.05 -6.91 5.66
CA THR A 247 8.92 -7.91 4.57
C THR A 247 8.67 -7.26 3.21
N VAL A 248 8.66 -5.93 3.14
CA VAL A 248 8.24 -5.17 1.96
C VAL A 248 9.39 -4.38 1.38
N PRO A 249 9.49 -4.32 0.04
CA PRO A 249 10.59 -3.64 -0.61
C PRO A 249 10.54 -2.12 -0.41
N LEU A 250 11.69 -1.52 -0.08
CA LEU A 250 11.84 -0.07 0.12
C LEU A 250 11.69 0.76 -1.16
N PHE A 251 11.79 0.14 -2.34
CA PHE A 251 11.54 0.79 -3.63
C PHE A 251 10.05 0.89 -3.97
N HIS A 252 9.21 0.07 -3.35
CA HIS A 252 7.78 0.10 -3.55
C HIS A 252 7.14 1.16 -2.65
N VAL A 253 6.07 1.82 -3.11
CA VAL A 253 5.38 2.89 -2.37
C VAL A 253 5.08 2.51 -0.93
N PHE A 254 4.74 1.24 -0.70
CA PHE A 254 4.44 0.75 0.63
C PHE A 254 5.67 0.80 1.56
N GLY A 255 6.80 0.21 1.16
CA GLY A 255 8.03 0.28 1.95
C GLY A 255 8.57 1.71 2.07
N PHE A 256 8.40 2.52 1.02
CA PHE A 256 8.80 3.91 0.98
C PHE A 256 8.11 4.76 2.06
N PHE A 257 6.78 4.75 2.13
CA PHE A 257 6.08 5.55 3.15
C PHE A 257 6.23 4.95 4.56
N MET A 258 6.32 3.62 4.69
CA MET A 258 6.55 2.99 5.99
C MET A 258 7.88 3.42 6.59
N LEU A 259 8.91 3.59 5.75
CA LEU A 259 10.19 4.08 6.20
C LEU A 259 10.10 5.52 6.75
N LEU A 260 9.33 6.40 6.10
CA LEU A 260 9.03 7.73 6.62
C LEU A 260 8.29 7.66 7.97
N ALA A 261 7.30 6.77 8.08
CA ALA A 261 6.52 6.59 9.29
C ALA A 261 7.36 6.08 10.47
N VAL A 262 8.33 5.20 10.23
CA VAL A 262 9.27 4.72 11.27
C VAL A 262 10.08 5.89 11.83
N VAL A 263 10.59 6.78 10.97
CA VAL A 263 11.33 7.96 11.42
C VAL A 263 10.42 8.93 12.17
N LEU A 264 9.25 9.24 11.61
CA LEU A 264 8.24 10.12 12.21
C LEU A 264 7.87 9.72 13.64
N LEU A 265 7.74 8.42 13.90
CA LEU A 265 7.30 7.87 15.19
C LEU A 265 8.45 7.52 16.15
N GLY A 266 9.70 7.56 15.71
CA GLY A 266 10.83 7.14 16.55
C GLY A 266 10.89 5.62 16.77
N ASN A 267 10.43 4.82 15.80
CA ASN A 267 10.37 3.35 15.86
C ASN A 267 11.64 2.69 15.30
N THR A 268 11.81 1.39 15.54
CA THR A 268 12.90 0.61 14.96
C THR A 268 12.43 -0.16 13.73
N VAL A 269 13.26 -0.20 12.68
CA VAL A 269 13.06 -1.05 11.49
C VAL A 269 14.09 -2.18 11.41
N VAL A 270 13.61 -3.40 11.19
CA VAL A 270 14.45 -4.56 10.91
C VAL A 270 14.32 -4.90 9.43
N LEU A 271 15.45 -4.81 8.71
CA LEU A 271 15.59 -5.01 7.27
C LEU A 271 16.22 -6.36 6.98
N VAL A 272 15.80 -6.97 5.86
CA VAL A 272 16.41 -8.18 5.31
C VAL A 272 16.63 -7.99 3.81
N GLU A 273 17.77 -8.44 3.29
CA GLU A 273 18.08 -8.30 1.86
C GLU A 273 17.28 -9.29 1.02
N ARG A 274 17.18 -10.53 1.49
CA ARG A 274 16.38 -11.59 0.90
C ARG A 274 15.53 -12.25 1.96
N PHE A 275 14.24 -12.37 1.70
CA PHE A 275 13.33 -12.99 2.65
C PHE A 275 13.62 -14.49 2.83
N ASP A 276 13.84 -14.90 4.08
CA ASP A 276 13.80 -16.28 4.54
C ASP A 276 12.91 -16.37 5.78
N PHE A 277 12.08 -17.41 5.84
CA PHE A 277 11.07 -17.53 6.91
C PHE A 277 11.70 -17.84 8.27
N GLU A 278 12.72 -18.70 8.32
CA GLU A 278 13.35 -19.07 9.59
C GLU A 278 14.26 -17.95 10.11
N GLU A 279 14.99 -17.28 9.22
CA GLU A 279 15.77 -16.08 9.56
C GLU A 279 14.86 -14.96 10.09
N MET A 280 13.68 -14.78 9.50
CA MET A 280 12.66 -13.87 10.02
C MET A 280 12.23 -14.25 11.44
N LEU A 281 11.92 -15.52 11.73
CA LEU A 281 11.55 -15.96 13.08
C LEU A 281 12.68 -15.71 14.10
N ARG A 282 13.94 -15.98 13.71
CA ARG A 282 15.13 -15.69 14.53
C ARG A 282 15.27 -14.18 14.78
N ALA A 283 15.00 -13.36 13.78
CA ALA A 283 15.02 -11.91 13.93
C ALA A 283 13.89 -11.39 14.84
N VAL A 284 12.69 -12.00 14.77
CA VAL A 284 11.57 -11.68 15.67
C VAL A 284 11.98 -11.91 17.12
N GLU A 285 12.53 -13.09 17.43
CA GLU A 285 12.97 -13.44 18.78
C GLU A 285 14.13 -12.54 19.26
N LYS A 286 15.15 -12.33 18.42
CA LYS A 286 16.37 -11.57 18.76
C LYS A 286 16.10 -10.09 18.97
N TYR A 287 15.32 -9.47 18.09
CA TYR A 287 15.09 -8.02 18.10
C TYR A 287 13.74 -7.63 18.72
N LYS A 288 13.00 -8.62 19.25
CA LYS A 288 11.68 -8.43 19.88
C LYS A 288 10.72 -7.65 18.96
N VAL A 289 10.61 -8.12 17.72
CA VAL A 289 9.73 -7.52 16.70
C VAL A 289 8.30 -7.49 17.21
N THR A 290 7.67 -6.32 17.13
CA THR A 290 6.30 -6.08 17.59
C THR A 290 5.27 -6.18 16.47
N GLY A 291 5.68 -6.02 15.22
CA GLY A 291 4.79 -6.22 14.09
C GLY A 291 5.49 -6.25 12.75
N MET A 292 4.74 -6.63 11.73
CA MET A 292 5.23 -6.62 10.35
C MET A 292 4.07 -6.58 9.33
N PRO A 293 4.26 -5.92 8.18
CA PRO A 293 3.47 -6.25 7.01
C PRO A 293 3.67 -7.72 6.63
N VAL A 294 2.63 -8.37 6.14
CA VAL A 294 2.69 -9.74 5.63
C VAL A 294 1.84 -9.88 4.37
N SER A 295 2.16 -10.88 3.56
CA SER A 295 1.31 -11.34 2.46
C SER A 295 0.51 -12.57 2.90
N PRO A 296 -0.60 -12.92 2.22
CA PRO A 296 -1.34 -14.14 2.56
C PRO A 296 -0.49 -15.43 2.59
N PRO A 297 0.48 -15.65 1.66
CA PRO A 297 1.41 -16.77 1.76
C PRO A 297 2.22 -16.82 3.06
N LEU A 298 2.61 -15.66 3.60
CA LEU A 298 3.35 -15.60 4.86
C LEU A 298 2.43 -15.96 6.05
N VAL A 299 1.18 -15.50 6.06
CA VAL A 299 0.20 -15.94 7.07
C VAL A 299 -0.02 -17.45 7.01
N VAL A 300 -0.09 -18.04 5.80
CA VAL A 300 -0.16 -19.50 5.62
C VAL A 300 1.07 -20.19 6.19
N ALA A 301 2.27 -19.64 5.99
CA ALA A 301 3.51 -20.18 6.56
C ALA A 301 3.50 -20.14 8.09
N PHE A 302 3.04 -19.05 8.71
CA PHE A 302 2.83 -18.95 10.16
C PHE A 302 1.89 -20.04 10.68
N VAL A 303 0.77 -20.28 10.00
CA VAL A 303 -0.21 -21.29 10.40
C VAL A 303 0.38 -22.70 10.27
N LYS A 304 0.96 -23.03 9.11
CA LYS A 304 1.35 -24.41 8.75
C LYS A 304 2.70 -24.86 9.28
N SER A 305 3.64 -23.95 9.53
CA SER A 305 5.00 -24.33 9.90
C SER A 305 5.15 -24.59 11.40
N ASP A 306 5.80 -25.71 11.74
CA ASP A 306 6.19 -26.03 13.12
C ASP A 306 7.42 -25.23 13.59
N LEU A 307 8.16 -24.59 12.68
CA LEU A 307 9.27 -23.70 13.04
C LEU A 307 8.83 -22.58 13.99
N THR A 308 7.58 -22.13 13.87
CA THR A 308 7.00 -21.11 14.75
C THR A 308 6.99 -21.50 16.23
N ARG A 309 7.08 -22.80 16.56
CA ARG A 309 7.17 -23.29 17.96
C ARG A 309 8.60 -23.24 18.52
N LYS A 310 9.61 -23.09 17.66
CA LYS A 310 11.03 -23.11 18.04
C LYS A 310 11.57 -21.74 18.47
N TYR A 311 10.82 -20.67 18.20
CA TYR A 311 11.25 -19.29 18.44
C TYR A 311 10.23 -18.59 19.35
N ASP A 312 10.70 -17.71 20.23
CA ASP A 312 9.85 -16.82 21.02
C ASP A 312 9.25 -15.71 20.14
N LEU A 313 7.94 -15.80 19.88
CA LEU A 313 7.16 -14.83 19.11
C LEU A 313 6.27 -13.96 20.01
N SER A 314 6.43 -14.00 21.34
CA SER A 314 5.57 -13.30 22.29
C SER A 314 5.60 -11.77 22.17
N SER A 315 6.66 -11.22 21.56
CA SER A 315 6.76 -9.78 21.30
C SER A 315 5.81 -9.29 20.20
N VAL A 316 5.35 -10.18 19.32
CA VAL A 316 4.51 -9.80 18.17
C VAL A 316 3.12 -9.43 18.66
N GLN A 317 2.70 -8.21 18.35
CA GLN A 317 1.41 -7.64 18.72
C GLN A 317 0.44 -7.60 17.53
N GLY A 318 0.95 -7.42 16.30
CA GLY A 318 0.08 -7.36 15.13
C GLY A 318 0.76 -7.56 13.77
N LEU A 319 0.00 -8.11 12.83
CA LEU A 319 0.37 -8.34 11.44
C LEU A 319 -0.59 -7.61 10.49
N GLY A 320 -0.04 -6.84 9.55
CA GLY A 320 -0.80 -6.21 8.48
C GLY A 320 -0.77 -7.04 7.20
N CYS A 321 -1.82 -7.83 6.93
CA CYS A 321 -1.87 -8.76 5.80
C CYS A 321 -2.49 -8.13 4.55
N GLY A 322 -1.66 -7.72 3.58
CA GLY A 322 -2.12 -7.04 2.37
C GLY A 322 -1.61 -7.64 1.05
N GLY A 323 -2.02 -7.04 -0.07
CA GLY A 323 -1.55 -7.37 -1.42
C GLY A 323 -2.33 -8.47 -2.14
N ALA A 324 -3.08 -9.30 -1.42
CA ALA A 324 -4.04 -10.27 -1.97
C ALA A 324 -5.09 -10.66 -0.91
N PRO A 325 -6.25 -11.23 -1.30
CA PRO A 325 -7.25 -11.71 -0.34
C PRO A 325 -6.70 -12.81 0.57
N LEU A 326 -6.98 -12.74 1.87
CA LEU A 326 -6.70 -13.81 2.82
C LEU A 326 -7.96 -14.64 3.06
N GLY A 327 -7.86 -15.96 2.90
CA GLY A 327 -8.97 -16.88 3.16
C GLY A 327 -9.39 -16.86 4.63
N LYS A 328 -10.70 -16.80 4.90
CA LYS A 328 -11.27 -16.78 6.25
C LYS A 328 -10.75 -17.93 7.12
N ASP A 329 -10.67 -19.13 6.58
CA ASP A 329 -10.20 -20.32 7.31
C ASP A 329 -8.74 -20.20 7.76
N ILE A 330 -7.89 -19.58 6.93
CA ILE A 330 -6.49 -19.32 7.29
C ILE A 330 -6.41 -18.26 8.38
N ALA A 331 -7.22 -17.19 8.29
CA ALA A 331 -7.28 -16.16 9.32
C ALA A 331 -7.75 -16.71 10.67
N MET A 332 -8.76 -17.57 10.68
CA MET A 332 -9.25 -18.22 11.91
C MET A 332 -8.18 -19.12 12.53
N ARG A 333 -7.53 -19.97 11.73
CA ARG A 333 -6.42 -20.83 12.21
C ARG A 333 -5.22 -20.04 12.71
N PHE A 334 -4.94 -18.88 12.10
CA PHE A 334 -3.92 -17.97 12.60
C PHE A 334 -4.28 -17.46 13.99
N ASN A 335 -5.52 -17.00 14.18
CA ASN A 335 -6.00 -16.50 15.47
C ASN A 335 -6.05 -17.58 16.55
N GLU A 336 -6.37 -18.83 16.19
CA GLU A 336 -6.29 -19.98 17.12
C GLU A 336 -4.85 -20.25 17.57
N LYS A 337 -3.88 -20.17 16.65
CA LYS A 337 -2.46 -20.43 16.95
C LYS A 337 -1.79 -19.25 17.66
N PHE A 338 -2.22 -18.03 17.40
CA PHE A 338 -1.64 -16.79 17.92
C PHE A 338 -2.73 -15.85 18.47
N PRO A 339 -3.42 -16.21 19.57
CA PRO A 339 -4.61 -15.48 20.05
C PRO A 339 -4.33 -14.05 20.54
N GLY A 340 -3.07 -13.72 20.85
CA GLY A 340 -2.65 -12.37 21.24
C GLY A 340 -2.19 -11.47 20.08
N VAL A 341 -2.16 -11.99 18.84
CA VAL A 341 -1.64 -11.27 17.68
C VAL A 341 -2.78 -10.75 16.82
N LEU A 342 -2.87 -9.42 16.69
CA LEU A 342 -3.87 -8.79 15.85
C LEU A 342 -3.54 -8.98 14.36
N LEU A 343 -4.37 -9.72 13.63
CA LEU A 343 -4.26 -9.87 12.19
C LEU A 343 -5.22 -8.91 11.47
N VAL A 344 -4.69 -7.90 10.78
CA VAL A 344 -5.51 -6.91 10.06
C VAL A 344 -5.38 -7.08 8.55
N GLN A 345 -6.53 -7.10 7.85
CA GLN A 345 -6.58 -7.10 6.39
C GLN A 345 -6.95 -5.71 5.86
N PRO A 346 -6.17 -5.11 4.95
CA PRO A 346 -6.56 -3.93 4.24
C PRO A 346 -7.22 -4.24 2.92
N LEU A 347 -8.43 -3.72 2.75
CA LEU A 347 -9.09 -3.66 1.46
C LEU A 347 -8.50 -2.48 0.64
N SER A 348 -7.38 -2.67 -0.07
CA SER A 348 -6.66 -1.69 -0.95
C SER A 348 -5.62 -0.76 -0.28
N LEU A 349 -4.63 -0.26 -1.05
CA LEU A 349 -3.47 0.53 -0.57
C LEU A 349 -3.80 1.76 0.30
N PRO A 350 -4.83 2.58 -0.02
CA PRO A 350 -5.28 3.65 0.87
C PRO A 350 -5.82 3.10 2.19
N GLN A 351 -6.36 1.88 2.18
CA GLN A 351 -6.86 1.17 3.35
C GLN A 351 -5.81 0.26 4.00
N TYR A 352 -4.62 0.05 3.43
CA TYR A 352 -3.44 -0.47 4.14
C TYR A 352 -2.95 0.53 5.16
N ALA A 353 -2.95 1.82 4.79
CA ALA A 353 -2.93 2.87 5.79
C ALA A 353 -4.10 2.62 6.76
N LEU A 354 -5.36 2.42 6.29
CA LEU A 354 -6.48 2.05 7.19
C LEU A 354 -6.37 0.80 8.07
N SER A 355 -5.62 -0.23 7.73
CA SER A 355 -5.51 -1.46 8.53
C SER A 355 -4.49 -1.34 9.65
N LEU A 356 -3.55 -0.41 9.54
CA LEU A 356 -2.82 0.07 10.73
C LEU A 356 -3.77 0.78 11.71
N PHE A 357 -5.04 1.05 11.33
CA PHE A 357 -6.00 1.86 12.07
C PHE A 357 -7.09 1.05 12.83
N HIS A 358 -6.88 -0.22 13.16
CA HIS A 358 -7.86 -1.06 13.87
C HIS A 358 -7.35 -1.82 15.12
N SER A 359 -6.35 -1.30 15.84
CA SER A 359 -6.01 -1.78 17.19
C SER A 359 -6.76 -1.01 18.28
N SER A 360 -8.10 -1.07 18.28
CA SER A 360 -8.97 -0.89 19.48
C SER A 360 -10.45 -0.83 19.10
N SER A 361 -11.08 -2.00 19.00
CA SER A 361 -12.47 -2.16 19.42
C SER A 361 -12.75 -3.66 19.63
N HIS A 362 -12.35 -4.18 20.80
CA HIS A 362 -13.19 -5.16 21.47
C HIS A 362 -14.48 -4.47 21.90
N ALA A 363 -15.36 -4.25 20.93
CA ALA A 363 -16.78 -4.08 21.13
C ALA A 363 -17.45 -4.25 19.75
N SER A 364 -18.21 -5.33 19.65
CA SER A 364 -19.18 -5.58 18.59
C SER A 364 -18.67 -6.23 17.29
N ALA A 365 -18.34 -7.51 17.41
CA ALA A 365 -18.74 -8.51 16.40
C ALA A 365 -20.29 -8.70 16.34
N THR A 366 -21.07 -7.70 16.74
CA THR A 366 -22.53 -7.75 16.91
C THR A 366 -23.24 -6.45 16.48
N ALA A 367 -22.60 -5.56 15.70
CA ALA A 367 -23.23 -4.32 15.26
C ALA A 367 -23.96 -4.54 13.92
N GLY A 368 -25.18 -5.08 14.03
CA GLY A 368 -26.34 -4.73 13.20
C GLY A 368 -26.24 -4.95 11.70
N GLY A 369 -26.98 -5.95 11.21
CA GLY A 369 -27.18 -6.26 9.79
C GLY A 369 -27.81 -5.16 8.91
N ASP A 370 -27.96 -3.92 9.37
CA ASP A 370 -28.57 -2.81 8.60
C ASP A 370 -27.64 -1.63 8.32
N THR A 371 -26.33 -1.79 8.54
CA THR A 371 -25.37 -0.73 8.21
C THR A 371 -25.22 -0.62 6.70
N THR A 372 -25.55 0.54 6.11
CA THR A 372 -25.35 0.82 4.67
C THR A 372 -23.88 0.67 4.28
N PHE A 373 -23.63 -0.13 3.23
CA PHE A 373 -22.30 -0.53 2.76
C PHE A 373 -22.00 0.00 1.35
N ILE A 374 -22.94 -0.07 0.40
CA ILE A 374 -22.79 0.51 -0.95
C ILE A 374 -23.94 1.49 -1.17
N VAL A 375 -23.66 2.62 -1.82
CA VAL A 375 -24.69 3.55 -2.29
C VAL A 375 -24.43 3.91 -3.74
N ASP A 376 -25.46 3.80 -4.59
CA ASP A 376 -25.46 4.30 -5.95
C ASP A 376 -25.79 5.80 -5.92
N ALA A 377 -24.80 6.62 -6.24
CA ALA A 377 -24.96 8.08 -6.22
C ALA A 377 -25.92 8.61 -7.30
N ALA A 378 -26.17 7.85 -8.37
CA ALA A 378 -27.00 8.31 -9.49
C ALA A 378 -28.50 8.18 -9.24
N ASN A 379 -28.91 7.19 -8.44
CA ASN A 379 -30.33 6.89 -8.16
C ASN A 379 -30.67 6.77 -6.67
N GLY A 380 -29.68 6.86 -5.77
CA GLY A 380 -29.88 6.82 -4.33
C GLY A 380 -30.08 5.42 -3.74
N ASN A 381 -29.93 4.35 -4.54
CA ASN A 381 -30.05 2.99 -4.04
C ASN A 381 -28.96 2.70 -3.00
N THR A 382 -29.34 2.04 -1.92
CA THR A 382 -28.42 1.69 -0.82
C THR A 382 -28.43 0.18 -0.59
N LEU A 383 -27.26 -0.39 -0.36
CA LEU A 383 -27.08 -1.80 -0.03
C LEU A 383 -26.51 -1.88 1.38
N SER A 384 -27.24 -2.46 2.31
CA SER A 384 -26.70 -2.75 3.63
C SER A 384 -25.64 -3.84 3.56
N TYR A 385 -24.78 -3.92 4.57
CA TYR A 385 -23.76 -4.95 4.65
C TYR A 385 -24.36 -6.36 4.62
N SER A 386 -25.50 -6.59 5.30
CA SER A 386 -26.18 -7.90 5.23
C SER A 386 -26.73 -8.20 3.85
N GLN A 387 -27.31 -7.20 3.17
CA GLN A 387 -27.83 -7.33 1.81
C GLN A 387 -26.69 -7.60 0.82
N PHE A 388 -25.55 -6.94 0.98
CA PHE A 388 -24.36 -7.17 0.17
C PHE A 388 -23.84 -8.60 0.31
N ILE A 389 -23.71 -9.08 1.55
CA ILE A 389 -23.28 -10.46 1.83
C ILE A 389 -24.31 -11.48 1.29
N ALA A 390 -25.60 -11.23 1.46
CA ALA A 390 -26.66 -12.08 0.92
C ALA A 390 -26.62 -12.13 -0.62
N GLN A 391 -26.39 -10.99 -1.28
CA GLN A 391 -26.22 -10.92 -2.73
C GLN A 391 -24.99 -11.68 -3.21
N ILE A 392 -23.86 -11.58 -2.52
CA ILE A 392 -22.64 -12.34 -2.85
C ILE A 392 -22.95 -13.85 -2.84
N TYR A 393 -23.56 -14.37 -1.78
CA TYR A 393 -23.87 -15.80 -1.68
C TYR A 393 -24.90 -16.26 -2.72
N SER A 394 -25.94 -15.45 -2.96
CA SER A 394 -26.98 -15.75 -3.94
C SER A 394 -26.42 -15.76 -5.37
N LEU A 395 -25.59 -14.77 -5.71
CA LEU A 395 -24.88 -14.70 -6.99
C LEU A 395 -23.90 -15.86 -7.13
N ALA A 396 -23.09 -16.16 -6.12
CA ALA A 396 -22.13 -17.26 -6.16
C ALA A 396 -22.83 -18.61 -6.39
N TYR A 397 -23.92 -18.87 -5.66
CA TYR A 397 -24.72 -20.08 -5.86
C TYR A 397 -25.30 -20.16 -7.27
N SER A 398 -25.90 -19.06 -7.75
CA SER A 398 -26.51 -18.97 -9.07
C SER A 398 -25.48 -19.14 -10.19
N LEU A 399 -24.31 -18.52 -10.06
CA LEU A 399 -23.21 -18.65 -11.02
C LEU A 399 -22.69 -20.08 -11.08
N LYS A 400 -22.51 -20.73 -9.92
CA LYS A 400 -22.09 -22.13 -9.85
C LYS A 400 -23.12 -23.11 -10.44
N LYS A 401 -24.42 -22.80 -10.31
CA LYS A 401 -25.50 -23.65 -10.81
C LYS A 401 -25.71 -23.51 -12.32
N ASN A 402 -25.62 -22.29 -12.83
CA ASN A 402 -25.94 -21.98 -14.23
C ASN A 402 -24.72 -22.04 -15.15
N PHE A 403 -23.51 -21.94 -14.60
CA PHE A 403 -22.26 -22.01 -15.35
C PHE A 403 -21.34 -23.06 -14.75
N SER A 404 -20.74 -23.90 -15.59
CA SER A 404 -19.76 -24.92 -15.20
C SER A 404 -18.39 -24.31 -14.88
N LEU A 405 -18.36 -23.37 -13.92
CA LEU A 405 -17.17 -22.66 -13.47
C LEU A 405 -16.36 -23.54 -12.51
N SER A 406 -15.07 -23.68 -12.78
CA SER A 406 -14.11 -24.41 -11.97
C SER A 406 -13.16 -23.46 -11.24
N ARG A 407 -12.62 -23.89 -10.11
CA ARG A 407 -11.62 -23.10 -9.37
C ARG A 407 -10.44 -22.75 -10.28
N ASN A 408 -9.95 -21.51 -10.19
CA ASN A 408 -8.92 -20.90 -11.03
C ASN A 408 -9.33 -20.57 -12.47
N ASP A 409 -10.59 -20.84 -12.88
CA ASP A 409 -11.11 -20.25 -14.09
C ASP A 409 -11.07 -18.72 -13.99
N VAL A 410 -10.98 -18.05 -15.14
CA VAL A 410 -10.91 -16.59 -15.22
C VAL A 410 -12.26 -16.03 -15.69
N ALA A 411 -12.81 -15.09 -14.93
CA ALA A 411 -13.99 -14.31 -15.31
C ALA A 411 -13.57 -12.88 -15.66
N PHE A 412 -14.01 -12.41 -16.82
CA PHE A 412 -13.73 -11.06 -17.30
C PHE A 412 -14.86 -10.12 -16.91
N ILE A 413 -14.56 -8.95 -16.33
CA ILE A 413 -15.58 -7.94 -16.05
C ILE A 413 -15.27 -6.68 -16.86
N LEU A 414 -16.08 -6.42 -17.88
CA LEU A 414 -16.00 -5.23 -18.73
C LEU A 414 -17.24 -4.39 -18.50
N SER A 415 -17.28 -3.66 -17.38
CA SER A 415 -18.46 -2.90 -16.98
C SER A 415 -18.06 -1.50 -16.49
N PRO A 416 -18.82 -0.44 -16.84
CA PRO A 416 -18.77 0.82 -16.11
C PRO A 416 -18.96 0.62 -14.61
N PRO A 417 -18.44 1.53 -13.76
CA PRO A 417 -18.75 1.53 -12.34
C PRO A 417 -20.27 1.46 -12.16
N SER A 418 -20.74 0.42 -11.46
CA SER A 418 -22.15 0.23 -11.18
C SER A 418 -22.34 -0.38 -9.80
N PHE A 419 -23.53 -0.16 -9.25
CA PHE A 419 -23.91 -0.59 -7.92
C PHE A 419 -23.77 -2.10 -7.67
N HIS A 420 -23.92 -2.92 -8.71
CA HIS A 420 -23.95 -4.39 -8.60
C HIS A 420 -22.62 -5.09 -8.91
N VAL A 421 -21.70 -4.42 -9.60
CA VAL A 421 -20.39 -4.99 -9.97
C VAL A 421 -19.56 -5.43 -8.75
N PRO A 422 -19.57 -4.71 -7.61
CA PRO A 422 -18.92 -5.20 -6.40
C PRO A 422 -19.45 -6.57 -5.95
N SER A 423 -20.77 -6.76 -5.87
CA SER A 423 -21.37 -8.04 -5.43
C SER A 423 -20.98 -9.19 -6.36
N LEU A 424 -20.98 -8.95 -7.68
CA LEU A 424 -20.52 -9.92 -8.68
C LEU A 424 -19.03 -10.26 -8.53
N TYR A 425 -18.19 -9.25 -8.33
CA TYR A 425 -16.75 -9.43 -8.15
C TYR A 425 -16.46 -10.35 -6.97
N PHE A 426 -17.08 -10.08 -5.81
CA PHE A 426 -16.91 -10.91 -4.61
C PHE A 426 -17.57 -12.29 -4.73
N ALA A 427 -18.69 -12.42 -5.45
CA ALA A 427 -19.32 -13.70 -5.73
C ALA A 427 -18.39 -14.62 -6.53
N LEU A 428 -17.79 -14.12 -7.60
CA LEU A 428 -16.82 -14.86 -8.42
C LEU A 428 -15.59 -15.26 -7.60
N MET A 429 -15.02 -14.34 -6.83
CA MET A 429 -13.90 -14.67 -5.94
C MET A 429 -14.25 -15.73 -4.89
N SER A 430 -15.47 -15.72 -4.34
CA SER A 430 -15.91 -16.71 -3.34
C SER A 430 -15.99 -18.13 -3.91
N LEU A 431 -16.18 -18.25 -5.24
CA LEU A 431 -16.14 -19.52 -5.97
C LEU A 431 -14.70 -19.95 -6.34
N GLY A 432 -13.70 -19.15 -5.99
CA GLY A 432 -12.30 -19.38 -6.38
C GLY A 432 -12.01 -19.06 -7.84
N ILE A 433 -12.82 -18.20 -8.46
CA ILE A 433 -12.64 -17.70 -9.84
C ILE A 433 -11.72 -16.48 -9.79
N VAL A 434 -10.76 -16.43 -10.70
CA VAL A 434 -9.87 -15.29 -10.89
C VAL A 434 -10.64 -14.21 -11.64
N VAL A 435 -10.72 -13.01 -11.09
CA VAL A 435 -11.45 -11.91 -11.74
C VAL A 435 -10.48 -10.99 -12.47
N SER A 436 -10.68 -10.82 -13.77
CA SER A 436 -9.95 -9.87 -14.63
C SER A 436 -10.86 -8.68 -14.96
N PRO A 437 -10.87 -7.60 -14.15
CA PRO A 437 -11.59 -6.39 -14.48
C PRO A 437 -10.88 -5.65 -15.63
N ALA A 438 -11.66 -5.03 -16.51
CA ALA A 438 -11.16 -4.29 -17.66
C ALA A 438 -11.76 -2.88 -17.69
N ASN A 439 -10.99 -1.94 -18.24
CA ASN A 439 -11.48 -0.58 -18.45
C ASN A 439 -12.55 -0.58 -19.56
N PRO A 440 -13.83 -0.25 -19.26
CA PRO A 440 -14.89 -0.23 -20.28
C PRO A 440 -14.66 0.82 -21.38
N LEU A 441 -13.83 1.84 -21.09
CA LEU A 441 -13.41 2.86 -22.06
C LEU A 441 -12.21 2.43 -22.89
N GLY A 442 -11.63 1.25 -22.64
CA GLY A 442 -10.55 0.69 -23.45
C GLY A 442 -10.97 0.52 -24.91
N SER A 443 -9.99 0.68 -25.79
CA SER A 443 -10.10 0.34 -27.21
C SER A 443 -10.31 -1.17 -27.40
N GLU A 444 -10.83 -1.55 -28.56
CA GLU A 444 -11.09 -2.95 -28.89
C GLU A 444 -9.80 -3.79 -28.89
N SER A 445 -8.69 -3.23 -29.36
CA SER A 445 -7.37 -3.88 -29.35
C SER A 445 -6.84 -4.11 -27.93
N GLU A 446 -7.04 -3.16 -27.02
CA GLU A 446 -6.65 -3.30 -25.60
C GLU A 446 -7.46 -4.39 -24.90
N ILE A 447 -8.78 -4.40 -25.12
CA ILE A 447 -9.67 -5.42 -24.54
C ILE A 447 -9.34 -6.80 -25.11
N THR A 448 -9.13 -6.90 -26.42
CA THR A 448 -8.73 -8.14 -27.08
C THR A 448 -7.40 -8.67 -26.53
N HIS A 449 -6.41 -7.79 -26.36
CA HIS A 449 -5.12 -8.16 -25.80
C HIS A 449 -5.26 -8.66 -24.35
N GLN A 450 -6.05 -7.98 -23.52
CA GLN A 450 -6.29 -8.39 -22.14
C GLN A 450 -7.02 -9.75 -22.07
N VAL A 451 -8.00 -9.99 -22.95
CA VAL A 451 -8.69 -11.29 -23.06
C VAL A 451 -7.72 -12.40 -23.49
N GLN A 452 -6.80 -12.13 -24.43
CA GLN A 452 -5.78 -13.10 -24.85
C GLN A 452 -4.81 -13.46 -23.71
N LEU A 453 -4.41 -12.47 -22.90
CA LEU A 453 -3.53 -12.67 -21.75
C LEU A 453 -4.22 -13.43 -20.61
N SER A 454 -5.43 -13.00 -20.26
CA SER A 454 -6.16 -13.52 -19.10
C SER A 454 -6.94 -14.80 -19.39
N LYS A 455 -7.19 -15.13 -20.67
CA LYS A 455 -7.89 -16.33 -21.14
C LYS A 455 -9.20 -16.60 -20.35
N PRO A 456 -10.12 -15.62 -20.27
CA PRO A 456 -11.36 -15.79 -19.54
C PRO A 456 -12.25 -16.85 -20.17
N VAL A 457 -12.91 -17.63 -19.33
CA VAL A 457 -13.92 -18.60 -19.78
C VAL A 457 -15.30 -17.96 -19.89
N ILE A 458 -15.55 -16.89 -19.14
CA ILE A 458 -16.83 -16.15 -19.11
C ILE A 458 -16.55 -14.65 -19.03
N ALA A 459 -17.42 -13.82 -19.60
CA ALA A 459 -17.40 -12.38 -19.39
C ALA A 459 -18.72 -11.84 -18.83
N PHE A 460 -18.61 -10.73 -18.11
CA PHE A 460 -19.73 -9.93 -17.62
C PHE A 460 -19.56 -8.52 -18.16
N ALA A 461 -20.49 -8.08 -18.99
CA ALA A 461 -20.41 -6.80 -19.69
C ALA A 461 -21.78 -6.13 -19.75
N THR A 462 -21.82 -4.85 -20.13
CA THR A 462 -23.07 -4.19 -20.53
C THR A 462 -23.31 -4.40 -22.02
N SER A 463 -24.54 -4.24 -22.48
CA SER A 463 -24.90 -4.32 -23.90
C SER A 463 -24.07 -3.35 -24.76
N LYS A 464 -23.66 -2.22 -24.18
CA LYS A 464 -22.78 -1.23 -24.81
C LYS A 464 -21.32 -1.68 -24.93
N THR A 465 -20.85 -2.52 -24.02
CA THR A 465 -19.43 -2.94 -23.95
C THR A 465 -19.20 -4.35 -24.46
N SER A 466 -20.25 -5.17 -24.54
CA SER A 466 -20.18 -6.56 -25.00
C SER A 466 -19.75 -6.70 -26.45
N SER A 467 -20.02 -5.70 -27.30
CA SER A 467 -19.57 -5.69 -28.69
C SER A 467 -18.04 -5.68 -28.84
N LYS A 468 -17.31 -5.28 -27.80
CA LYS A 468 -15.84 -5.26 -27.78
C LYS A 468 -15.23 -6.59 -27.34
N LEU A 469 -16.05 -7.57 -26.95
CA LEU A 469 -15.57 -8.86 -26.45
C LEU A 469 -15.60 -9.91 -27.57
N PRO A 470 -14.54 -10.74 -27.67
CA PRO A 470 -14.59 -11.91 -28.53
C PRO A 470 -15.53 -12.97 -27.95
N SER A 471 -15.82 -14.02 -28.72
CA SER A 471 -16.56 -15.18 -28.22
C SER A 471 -15.76 -15.91 -27.15
N LEU A 472 -16.43 -16.26 -26.04
CA LEU A 472 -15.83 -16.95 -24.89
C LEU A 472 -16.51 -18.31 -24.67
N LYS A 473 -15.80 -19.23 -24.01
CA LYS A 473 -16.24 -20.63 -23.78
C LYS A 473 -17.63 -20.75 -23.15
N LEU A 474 -17.92 -19.90 -22.16
CA LEU A 474 -19.19 -19.85 -21.43
C LEU A 474 -20.00 -18.60 -21.80
N GLY A 475 -19.56 -17.86 -22.84
CA GLY A 475 -20.22 -16.68 -23.35
C GLY A 475 -20.05 -15.42 -22.48
N THR A 476 -20.91 -14.44 -22.78
CA THR A 476 -20.95 -13.13 -22.12
C THR A 476 -22.32 -12.92 -21.47
N VAL A 477 -22.32 -12.62 -20.18
CA VAL A 477 -23.51 -12.25 -19.41
C VAL A 477 -23.69 -10.74 -19.47
N LEU A 478 -24.86 -10.29 -19.89
CA LEU A 478 -25.22 -8.88 -19.96
C LEU A 478 -25.77 -8.38 -18.63
N LEU A 479 -25.13 -7.37 -18.05
CA LEU A 479 -25.44 -6.80 -16.74
C LEU A 479 -26.57 -5.77 -16.76
N ASP A 480 -26.95 -5.30 -17.95
CA ASP A 480 -28.01 -4.30 -18.16
C ASP A 480 -29.23 -4.89 -18.89
N SER A 481 -29.25 -6.21 -19.12
CA SER A 481 -30.38 -6.94 -19.71
C SER A 481 -30.97 -7.91 -18.69
N PRO A 482 -32.31 -8.07 -18.59
CA PRO A 482 -32.97 -8.96 -17.65
C PRO A 482 -32.56 -10.41 -17.82
N THR A 483 -31.47 -10.76 -17.15
CA THR A 483 -31.00 -12.13 -17.03
C THR A 483 -31.46 -12.65 -15.69
N ILE A 484 -32.49 -13.50 -15.69
CA ILE A 484 -32.94 -14.19 -14.48
C ILE A 484 -32.09 -15.44 -14.32
N LEU A 485 -31.21 -15.46 -13.33
CA LEU A 485 -30.53 -16.68 -12.90
C LEU A 485 -31.41 -17.40 -11.89
N TYR A 486 -31.88 -18.60 -12.23
CA TYR A 486 -32.75 -19.36 -11.33
C TYR A 486 -31.93 -20.11 -10.27
N SER A 487 -32.28 -19.91 -9.01
CA SER A 487 -31.80 -20.70 -7.87
C SER A 487 -32.93 -21.57 -7.32
N SER A 488 -32.64 -22.82 -6.97
CA SER A 488 -33.53 -23.64 -6.15
C SER A 488 -32.95 -23.65 -4.74
N GLY A 489 -33.68 -23.07 -3.78
CA GLY A 489 -33.30 -23.16 -2.36
C GLY A 489 -33.49 -24.56 -1.80
N THR A 490 -32.95 -24.82 -0.61
CA THR A 490 -33.10 -26.08 0.15
C THR A 490 -34.54 -26.41 0.54
N THR A 491 -35.49 -25.50 0.28
CA THR A 491 -36.93 -25.63 0.58
C THR A 491 -37.80 -25.93 -0.66
N GLY A 492 -37.21 -26.14 -1.84
CA GLY A 492 -37.94 -26.53 -3.05
C GLY A 492 -38.71 -25.41 -3.79
N ARG A 493 -38.75 -24.17 -3.27
CA ARG A 493 -39.27 -23.01 -4.02
C ARG A 493 -38.18 -22.37 -4.88
N VAL A 494 -38.48 -22.15 -6.16
CA VAL A 494 -37.60 -21.45 -7.11
C VAL A 494 -37.55 -19.96 -6.75
N LYS A 495 -36.35 -19.41 -6.53
CA LYS A 495 -36.11 -17.96 -6.38
C LYS A 495 -35.19 -17.52 -7.52
N GLY A 496 -35.67 -16.65 -8.39
CA GLY A 496 -34.89 -16.07 -9.48
C GLY A 496 -34.08 -14.88 -8.99
N VAL A 497 -32.79 -14.82 -9.33
CA VAL A 497 -31.93 -13.65 -9.16
C VAL A 497 -31.95 -12.88 -10.48
N LEU A 498 -32.61 -11.72 -10.50
CA LEU A 498 -32.62 -10.85 -11.67
C LEU A 498 -31.31 -10.03 -11.69
N LEU A 499 -30.54 -10.15 -12.77
CA LEU A 499 -29.30 -9.40 -12.99
C LEU A 499 -29.50 -8.02 -13.65
N SER A 500 -30.75 -7.60 -13.92
CA SER A 500 -31.03 -6.27 -14.51
C SER A 500 -31.92 -5.39 -13.66
N HIS A 501 -31.74 -4.08 -13.80
CA HIS A 501 -32.60 -3.05 -13.25
C HIS A 501 -32.80 -3.10 -11.73
N LEU A 502 -31.90 -2.40 -11.04
CA LEU A 502 -32.12 -1.65 -9.79
C LEU A 502 -32.67 -2.37 -8.55
N ASN A 503 -32.96 -3.68 -8.55
CA ASN A 503 -33.20 -4.46 -7.34
C ASN A 503 -32.86 -5.93 -7.56
N ILE A 504 -31.81 -6.43 -6.88
CA ILE A 504 -31.61 -7.87 -6.69
C ILE A 504 -32.52 -8.27 -5.52
N ILE A 505 -33.64 -8.94 -5.81
CA ILE A 505 -34.54 -9.52 -4.81
C ILE A 505 -34.19 -11.00 -4.59
#